data_AF-A0A8H7EWA4-F1
#
_entry.id   AF-A0A8H7EWA4-F1
#
_cell.length_a   1.000
_cell.length_b   1.000
_cell.length_c   1.000
_cell.angle_alpha   90.00
_cell.angle_beta   90.00
_cell.angle_gamma   90.00
#
_symmetry.space_group_name_H-M   'P 1'
#
loop_
_entity.id
_entity.type
_entity.pdbx_description
1 polymer ?
#
loop_
_entity_poly.entity_id
_entity_poly.type
_entity_poly.pdbx_seq_one_letter_code
_entity_poly.pdbx_strand_id
1 'polypeptide(L)'
;MATVHYRWGGFVISLETAADWAFRISGKTLRPRQYDAIQTVIKAKVNPFKAGFRLVGDTREEMAFMVITQSERLQDYKKNNPVPQFEEGEMEAMAKPLLEREGQSIIINITAFSD
;
A
#
# COMPACT_ATOMS: atom_id res chain seq x y z
N MET A 1 -3.13 10.50 24.81
CA MET A 1 -2.03 10.24 23.86
C MET A 1 -2.37 10.99 22.58
N ALA A 2 -1.47 11.81 22.05
CA ALA A 2 -1.73 12.50 20.79
C ALA A 2 -1.74 11.48 19.66
N THR A 3 -2.82 11.43 18.88
CA THR A 3 -2.93 10.60 17.68
C THR A 3 -1.82 10.98 16.72
N VAL A 4 -1.03 10.00 16.27
CA VAL A 4 0.08 10.25 15.35
C VAL A 4 -0.38 9.89 13.95
N HIS A 5 -0.56 10.92 13.13
CA HIS A 5 -0.97 10.72 11.75
C HIS A 5 0.25 10.54 10.85
N TYR A 6 0.14 9.62 9.91
CA TYR A 6 1.14 9.42 8.86
C TYR A 6 0.51 9.69 7.50
N ARG A 7 1.30 10.23 6.58
CA ARG A 7 1.04 10.19 5.14
C ARG A 7 1.81 9.02 4.58
N TRP A 8 1.14 8.16 3.81
CA TRP A 8 1.78 7.10 3.05
C TRP A 8 1.75 7.41 1.56
N GLY A 9 2.85 7.10 0.90
CA GLY A 9 3.04 7.19 -0.55
C GLY A 9 3.47 5.84 -1.09
N GLY A 10 3.03 5.55 -2.31
CA GLY A 10 3.36 4.32 -3.01
C GLY A 10 2.25 3.88 -3.94
N PHE A 11 2.15 2.57 -4.12
CA PHE A 11 1.37 1.96 -5.19
C PHE A 11 0.14 1.28 -4.66
N VAL A 12 -1.03 1.69 -5.16
CA VAL A 12 -2.30 1.08 -4.79
C VAL A 12 -2.65 -0.03 -5.76
N ILE A 13 -3.09 -1.15 -5.20
CA ILE A 13 -3.50 -2.35 -5.92
C ILE A 13 -4.88 -2.78 -5.42
N SER A 14 -5.73 -3.25 -6.34
CA SER A 14 -7.05 -3.75 -5.98
C SER A 14 -6.97 -5.01 -5.10
N LEU A 15 -8.04 -5.33 -4.39
CA LEU A 15 -8.12 -6.52 -3.56
C LEU A 15 -7.98 -7.81 -4.39
N GLU A 16 -8.53 -7.83 -5.60
CA GLU A 16 -8.41 -8.93 -6.56
C GLU A 16 -6.95 -9.10 -6.99
N THR A 17 -6.30 -8.00 -7.36
CA THR A 17 -4.90 -8.00 -7.77
C THR A 17 -4.00 -8.49 -6.63
N ALA A 18 -4.26 -8.07 -5.40
CA ALA A 18 -3.52 -8.52 -4.23
C ALA A 18 -3.75 -10.01 -3.93
N ALA A 19 -4.98 -10.52 -4.10
CA ALA A 19 -5.27 -11.94 -3.95
C ALA A 19 -4.54 -12.79 -4.99
N ASP A 20 -4.54 -12.37 -6.25
CA ASP A 20 -3.82 -13.04 -7.34
C ASP A 20 -2.30 -13.01 -7.12
N TRP A 21 -1.77 -11.88 -6.64
CA TRP A 21 -0.35 -11.79 -6.29
C TRP A 21 0.02 -12.73 -5.14
N ALA A 22 -0.79 -12.77 -4.08
CA ALA A 22 -0.56 -13.67 -2.96
C ALA A 22 -0.69 -15.15 -3.37
N PHE A 23 -1.56 -15.48 -4.33
CA PHE A 23 -1.63 -16.80 -4.94
C PHE A 23 -0.32 -17.15 -5.66
N ARG A 24 0.23 -16.25 -6.49
CA ARG A 24 1.51 -16.48 -7.17
C ARG A 24 2.68 -16.71 -6.21
N ILE A 25 2.69 -16.02 -5.06
CA ILE A 25 3.75 -16.19 -4.06
C ILE A 25 3.60 -17.51 -3.29
N SER A 26 2.39 -17.85 -2.86
CA SER A 26 2.16 -18.92 -1.87
C SER A 26 1.67 -20.24 -2.47
N GLY A 27 1.22 -20.24 -3.73
CA GLY A 27 0.53 -21.36 -4.38
C GLY A 27 -0.87 -21.64 -3.83
N LYS A 28 -1.36 -20.83 -2.88
CA LYS A 28 -2.67 -21.03 -2.22
C LYS A 28 -3.68 -20.02 -2.73
N THR A 29 -4.85 -20.50 -3.14
CA THR A 29 -5.95 -19.61 -3.53
C THR A 29 -6.46 -18.85 -2.31
N LEU A 30 -6.27 -17.53 -2.32
CA LEU A 30 -6.81 -16.63 -1.31
C LEU A 30 -7.95 -15.84 -1.93
N ARG A 31 -9.04 -15.66 -1.17
CA ARG A 31 -10.14 -14.78 -1.57
C ARG A 31 -9.74 -13.31 -1.29
N PRO A 32 -10.19 -12.33 -2.10
CA PRO A 32 -9.88 -10.91 -1.91
C PRO A 32 -10.15 -10.36 -0.51
N ARG A 33 -11.12 -10.95 0.21
CA ARG A 33 -11.48 -10.55 1.59
C ARG A 33 -10.66 -11.20 2.69
N GLN A 34 -9.71 -12.08 2.37
CA GLN A 34 -8.79 -12.68 3.36
C GLN A 34 -7.61 -11.74 3.63
N TYR A 35 -7.91 -10.53 4.11
CA TYR A 35 -6.98 -9.41 4.16
C TYR A 35 -5.70 -9.75 4.93
N ASP A 36 -5.81 -10.35 6.11
CA ASP A 36 -4.64 -10.68 6.94
C ASP A 36 -3.71 -11.68 6.28
N ALA A 37 -4.28 -12.67 5.58
CA ALA A 37 -3.51 -13.69 4.87
C ALA A 37 -2.77 -13.07 3.67
N ILE A 38 -3.48 -12.28 2.86
CA ILE A 38 -2.91 -11.55 1.71
C ILE A 38 -1.80 -10.61 2.20
N GLN A 39 -2.08 -9.83 3.26
CA GLN A 39 -1.13 -8.89 3.84
C GLN A 39 0.12 -9.60 4.35
N THR A 40 -0.02 -10.72 5.05
CA THR A 40 1.11 -11.49 5.59
C THR A 40 2.02 -11.99 4.48
N VAL A 41 1.44 -12.60 3.43
CA VAL A 41 2.19 -13.17 2.31
C VAL A 41 2.94 -12.08 1.54
N ILE A 42 2.26 -11.00 1.17
CA ILE A 42 2.86 -9.94 0.36
C ILE A 42 3.83 -9.10 1.17
N LYS A 43 3.52 -8.80 2.44
CA LYS A 43 4.45 -8.06 3.33
C LYS A 43 5.80 -8.77 3.43
N ALA A 44 5.82 -10.10 3.53
CA ALA A 44 7.06 -10.86 3.54
C ALA A 44 7.87 -10.69 2.24
N LYS A 45 7.19 -10.55 1.09
CA LYS A 45 7.82 -10.36 -0.22
C LYS A 45 8.38 -8.94 -0.41
N VAL A 46 7.72 -7.91 0.11
CA VAL A 46 8.13 -6.50 -0.07
C VAL A 46 9.10 -6.00 1.01
N ASN A 47 9.14 -6.64 2.19
CA ASN A 47 10.00 -6.25 3.31
C ASN A 47 11.51 -6.15 2.96
N PRO A 48 12.10 -7.04 2.13
CA PRO A 48 13.51 -6.90 1.71
C PRO A 48 13.83 -5.58 0.99
N PHE A 49 12.82 -4.93 0.40
CA PHE A 49 12.94 -3.64 -0.28
C PHE A 49 12.66 -2.45 0.66
N LYS A 50 12.56 -2.68 1.97
CA LYS A 50 12.15 -1.71 3.00
C LYS A 50 10.77 -1.10 2.75
N ALA A 51 9.95 -1.73 1.91
CA ALA A 51 8.58 -1.31 1.62
C ALA A 51 7.59 -1.92 2.62
N GLY A 52 6.56 -1.15 2.96
CA GLY A 52 5.40 -1.60 3.72
C GLY A 52 4.31 -2.19 2.82
N PHE A 53 3.35 -2.88 3.44
CA PHE A 53 2.14 -3.33 2.76
C PHE A 53 0.96 -3.27 3.73
N ARG A 54 -0.08 -2.52 3.38
CA ARG A 54 -1.24 -2.22 4.24
C ARG A 54 -2.52 -2.16 3.43
N LEU A 55 -3.64 -2.54 4.04
CA LEU A 55 -4.97 -2.18 3.55
C LEU A 55 -5.19 -0.67 3.76
N VAL A 56 -5.77 -0.01 2.75
CA VAL A 56 -6.10 1.43 2.72
C VAL A 56 -7.53 1.61 2.19
N GLY A 57 -8.14 2.76 2.45
CA GLY A 57 -9.51 3.10 2.05
C GLY A 57 -10.48 3.13 3.23
N ASP A 58 -11.33 4.16 3.28
CA ASP A 58 -12.25 4.40 4.39
C ASP A 58 -13.58 3.64 4.23
N THR A 59 -13.99 3.42 2.99
CA THR A 59 -15.21 2.68 2.65
C THR A 59 -14.90 1.32 2.04
N ARG A 60 -15.87 0.40 2.06
CA ARG A 60 -15.73 -0.93 1.44
C ARG A 60 -15.47 -0.86 -0.07
N GLU A 61 -15.96 0.18 -0.72
CA GLU A 61 -15.83 0.39 -2.17
C GLU A 61 -14.44 0.95 -2.53
N GLU A 62 -13.81 1.66 -1.59
CA GLU A 62 -12.47 2.24 -1.74
C GLU A 62 -11.35 1.34 -1.18
N MET A 63 -11.72 0.22 -0.54
CA MET A 63 -10.75 -0.69 0.07
C MET A 63 -9.80 -1.25 -0.99
N ALA A 64 -8.51 -1.01 -0.78
CA ALA A 64 -7.43 -1.48 -1.62
C ALA A 64 -6.20 -1.79 -0.77
N PHE A 65 -5.21 -2.47 -1.33
CA PHE A 65 -3.91 -2.60 -0.68
C PHE A 65 -2.95 -1.54 -1.23
N MET A 66 -2.05 -1.05 -0.39
CA MET A 66 -0.96 -0.18 -0.80
C MET A 66 0.39 -0.82 -0.47
N VAL A 67 1.27 -0.87 -1.47
CA VAL A 67 2.71 -1.04 -1.27
C VAL A 67 3.28 0.33 -0.90
N ILE A 68 3.67 0.48 0.36
CA ILE A 68 4.13 1.75 0.93
C ILE A 68 5.63 1.86 0.68
N THR A 69 6.03 2.80 -0.16
CA THR A 69 7.42 3.13 -0.45
C THR A 69 7.89 4.37 0.29
N GLN A 70 6.95 5.26 0.63
CA GLN A 70 7.24 6.49 1.36
C GLN A 70 6.28 6.63 2.55
N SER A 71 6.81 7.05 3.69
CA SER A 71 6.00 7.35 4.87
C SER A 71 6.55 8.57 5.57
N GLU A 72 5.69 9.55 5.82
CA GLU A 72 6.05 10.78 6.52
C GLU A 72 5.09 11.00 7.69
N ARG A 73 5.63 11.35 8.86
CA ARG A 73 4.82 11.69 10.02
C ARG A 73 4.28 13.09 9.87
N LEU A 74 2.96 13.24 9.97
CA LEU A 74 2.30 14.54 9.97
C LEU A 74 2.24 15.06 11.42
N GLN A 75 3.08 16.05 11.74
CA GLN A 75 3.10 16.64 13.08
C GLN A 75 1.85 17.49 13.37
N ASP A 76 1.32 18.18 12.36
CA ASP A 76 0.19 19.11 12.47
C ASP A 76 -1.00 18.71 11.58
N TYR A 77 -1.32 17.42 11.52
CA TYR A 77 -2.45 16.95 10.70
C TYR A 77 -3.75 17.62 11.13
N LYS A 78 -4.39 18.31 10.18
CA LYS A 78 -5.76 18.78 10.29
C LYS A 78 -6.54 18.14 9.15
N LYS A 79 -7.65 17.46 9.49
CA LYS A 79 -8.50 16.70 8.54
C LYS A 79 -8.85 17.45 7.24
N ASN A 80 -8.93 18.78 7.30
CA ASN A 80 -9.33 19.62 6.17
C ASN A 80 -8.16 20.37 5.50
N ASN A 81 -6.91 20.16 5.94
CA ASN A 81 -5.76 20.73 5.24
C ASN A 81 -5.33 19.78 4.12
N PRO A 82 -5.18 20.28 2.87
CA PRO A 82 -4.62 19.48 1.80
C PRO A 82 -3.19 19.08 2.20
N VAL A 83 -2.94 17.79 2.23
CA VAL A 83 -1.60 17.25 2.46
C VAL A 83 -0.89 17.18 1.11
N PRO A 84 0.36 17.66 0.99
CA PRO A 84 1.10 17.55 -0.26
C PRO A 84 1.15 16.09 -0.75
N GLN A 85 1.12 15.87 -2.05
CA GLN A 85 1.39 14.53 -2.59
C GLN A 85 2.88 14.23 -2.50
N PHE A 86 3.26 12.96 -2.41
CA PHE A 86 4.65 12.57 -2.55
C PHE A 86 5.10 12.71 -4.01
N GLU A 87 6.33 13.16 -4.22
CA GLU A 87 7.01 13.09 -5.51
C GLU A 87 7.66 11.71 -5.68
N GLU A 88 7.68 11.20 -6.91
CA GLU A 88 8.30 9.91 -7.24
C GLU A 88 9.79 9.94 -6.88
N GLY A 89 10.21 9.10 -5.93
CA GLY A 89 11.57 9.01 -5.41
C GLY A 89 12.26 7.69 -5.79
N GLU A 90 13.51 7.53 -5.35
CA GLU A 90 14.34 6.35 -5.68
C GLU A 90 13.68 5.02 -5.29
N MET A 91 12.92 4.99 -4.19
CA MET A 91 12.21 3.78 -3.75
C MET A 91 11.04 3.40 -4.66
N GLU A 92 10.35 4.37 -5.27
CA GLU A 92 9.35 4.07 -6.31
C GLU A 92 10.01 3.54 -7.57
N ALA A 93 11.15 4.11 -7.99
CA ALA A 93 11.90 3.59 -9.13
C ALA A 93 12.39 2.14 -8.92
N MET A 94 12.66 1.73 -7.69
CA MET A 94 13.01 0.35 -7.36
C MET A 94 11.79 -0.59 -7.26
N ALA A 95 10.67 -0.10 -6.71
CA ALA A 95 9.45 -0.89 -6.54
C ALA A 95 8.69 -1.08 -7.86
N LYS A 96 8.70 -0.08 -8.74
CA LYS A 96 8.01 -0.07 -10.03
C LYS A 96 8.32 -1.29 -10.90
N PRO A 97 9.60 -1.66 -11.20
CA PRO A 97 9.89 -2.84 -12.00
C PRO A 97 9.48 -4.16 -11.30
N LEU A 98 9.41 -4.18 -9.96
CA LEU A 98 8.89 -5.34 -9.23
C LEU A 98 7.38 -5.48 -9.40
N LEU A 99 6.63 -4.38 -9.36
CA LEU A 99 5.18 -4.37 -9.53
C LEU A 99 4.76 -4.57 -11.00
N GLU A 100 5.53 -4.03 -11.94
CA GLU A 100 5.36 -4.25 -13.38
C GLU A 100 5.57 -5.71 -13.76
N ARG A 101 6.61 -6.37 -13.21
CA ARG A 101 6.81 -7.82 -13.38
C ARG A 101 5.66 -8.66 -12.81
N GLU A 102 4.93 -8.10 -11.86
CA GLU A 102 3.76 -8.73 -11.22
C GLU A 102 2.43 -8.33 -11.89
N GLY A 103 2.47 -7.57 -13.01
CA GLY A 103 1.31 -7.23 -13.84
C GLY A 103 0.33 -6.23 -13.22
N GLN A 104 0.79 -5.34 -12.34
CA GLN A 104 -0.08 -4.49 -11.52
C GLN A 104 -0.31 -3.11 -12.16
N SER A 105 -1.56 -2.65 -12.21
CA SER A 105 -1.92 -1.28 -12.64
C SER A 105 -1.58 -0.30 -11.51
N ILE A 106 -0.60 0.56 -11.78
CA ILE A 106 -0.06 1.54 -10.84
C ILE A 106 -1.03 2.73 -10.74
N ILE A 107 -1.69 2.91 -9.60
CA ILE A 107 -2.23 4.21 -9.20
C ILE A 107 -1.23 4.84 -8.24
N ILE A 108 -0.60 5.92 -8.71
CA ILE A 108 0.33 6.74 -7.93
C ILE A 108 -0.52 7.73 -7.13
N ASN A 109 -0.28 7.78 -5.81
CA ASN A 109 -0.85 8.71 -4.85
C ASN A 109 -2.29 8.42 -4.37
N ILE A 110 -2.40 7.55 -3.36
CA ILE A 110 -3.47 7.66 -2.36
C ILE A 110 -2.82 8.03 -1.03
N THR A 111 -3.17 9.21 -0.51
CA THR A 111 -2.87 9.53 0.89
C THR A 111 -3.82 8.73 1.76
N ALA A 112 -3.31 7.69 2.42
CA ALA A 112 -4.05 6.98 3.46
C ALA A 112 -3.67 7.56 4.83
N PHE A 113 -4.68 7.81 5.66
CA PHE A 113 -4.51 8.30 7.03
C PHE A 113 -4.66 7.11 7.98
N SER A 114 -3.72 6.94 8.91
CA SER A 114 -3.95 6.11 10.09
C SER A 114 -4.27 6.99 11.29
N ASP A 115 -5.34 6.67 12.01
CA ASP A 115 -5.55 7.07 13.40
C ASP A 115 -4.70 6.19 14.35
#